data_AF-A0A7Z8PAX2-F1
#
_entry.id   AF-A0A7Z8PAX2-F1
#
_cell.length_a   1.000
_cell.length_b   1.000
_cell.length_c   1.000
_cell.angle_alpha   90.00
_cell.angle_beta   90.00
_cell.angle_gamma   90.00
#
_symmetry.space_group_name_H-M   'P 1'
#
loop_
_entity.id
_entity.type
_entity.pdbx_description
1 polymer ?
#
loop_
_entity_poly.entity_id
_entity_poly.type
_entity_poly.pdbx_seq_one_letter_code
_entity_poly.pdbx_strand_id
1 'polypeptide(L)'
;MPPPPFGARSPFMTDDFVQDGAVDPRAALIEPQALPRVQAFEGLGFGLFVHFGLYSQLGQGEWVWYHHQMDREKYLELFASFDPKGFDADALCALAAEAGCRYICLTTRHHEGFSLYDTRGLNDYDAPHACGRDLIAEYSAACEKHGLKKFFYHTTLDWWHPDFDGNWDAYQQYLRDSVKILCTQYGRVDGLWFDGNWARKDRDWQEDALYGMIRSHQPEAIIVNNSSIGAKGAEGHPDTDAVTFEQGAPSRRNQRGAAKYRAAEMCDTMNSHWGVGAHDLSHKAPEDIIRNLVACRAVGGNLLMNLGPLGDGSIPGYEREVLKLVGRWCQICPSAVYDARPDWSLTGRGGSVLLRQGSTVYHFVPQVRIKGNTHLANGEPGDGLQTIAGPLGRVSAMRWADNGEPLSFTQDGERLVYSATPYPYGSQLIYRIAIIETA
;
A
#
# COMPACT_ATOMS: atom_id res chain seq x y z
N MET A 1 19.40 1.03 34.61
CA MET A 1 19.72 2.46 34.88
C MET A 1 18.55 3.30 34.38
N PRO A 2 18.08 4.30 35.13
CA PRO A 2 17.04 5.20 34.67
C PRO A 2 17.61 6.21 33.65
N PRO A 3 16.81 6.73 32.70
CA PRO A 3 17.27 7.72 31.73
C PRO A 3 17.43 9.10 32.39
N PRO A 4 18.41 9.92 31.97
CA PRO A 4 18.60 11.28 32.49
C PRO A 4 17.64 12.30 31.83
N PRO A 5 17.39 13.44 32.49
CA PRO A 5 16.38 14.42 32.11
C PRO A 5 16.88 15.45 31.08
N PHE A 6 15.93 16.00 30.33
CA PHE A 6 16.09 17.13 29.41
C PHE A 6 16.60 18.39 30.14
N GLY A 7 17.63 19.04 29.60
CA GLY A 7 18.17 20.29 30.12
C GLY A 7 18.93 21.12 29.08
N ALA A 8 18.31 22.25 28.73
CA ALA A 8 18.87 23.58 28.40
C ALA A 8 19.86 23.77 27.22
N ARG A 9 19.46 24.70 26.35
CA ARG A 9 20.28 25.38 25.32
C ARG A 9 21.30 26.34 25.94
N SER A 10 22.42 26.58 25.24
CA SER A 10 23.21 27.82 25.29
C SER A 10 24.02 28.01 23.97
N PRO A 11 24.37 29.24 23.55
CA PRO A 11 24.68 29.61 22.15
C PRO A 11 26.15 29.99 21.86
N PHE A 12 26.40 30.45 20.62
CA PHE A 12 27.61 31.04 19.99
C PHE A 12 28.48 30.03 19.18
N MET A 13 28.33 29.99 17.84
CA MET A 13 29.02 30.80 16.80
C MET A 13 30.54 30.55 16.69
N THR A 14 30.99 30.00 15.56
CA THR A 14 31.69 30.78 14.51
C THR A 14 31.90 29.95 13.24
N ASP A 15 31.97 30.69 12.14
CA ASP A 15 31.92 30.30 10.73
C ASP A 15 33.08 29.42 10.24
N ASP A 16 32.76 28.46 9.37
CA ASP A 16 33.62 28.11 8.24
C ASP A 16 32.73 28.04 6.98
N PHE A 17 32.87 29.05 6.12
CA PHE A 17 32.17 29.15 4.86
C PHE A 17 32.77 28.16 3.85
N VAL A 18 32.08 27.05 3.62
CA VAL A 18 32.15 26.35 2.33
C VAL A 18 31.19 27.06 1.39
N GLN A 19 31.72 27.56 0.27
CA GLN A 19 30.91 28.11 -0.82
C GLN A 19 30.13 26.96 -1.49
N ASP A 20 28.94 26.66 -0.96
CA ASP A 20 27.96 25.87 -1.69
C ASP A 20 27.29 26.75 -2.75
N GLY A 21 27.30 26.25 -3.98
CA GLY A 21 26.69 26.90 -5.14
C GLY A 21 25.26 27.32 -4.83
N ALA A 22 24.92 28.56 -5.17
CA ALA A 22 23.60 29.12 -4.97
C ALA A 22 22.53 28.22 -5.58
N VAL A 23 21.81 27.47 -4.74
CA VAL A 23 20.55 26.84 -5.13
C VAL A 23 19.59 27.98 -5.41
N ASP A 24 19.09 28.06 -6.65
CA ASP A 24 18.10 29.06 -7.04
C ASP A 24 16.91 29.01 -6.05
N PRO A 25 16.62 30.08 -5.29
CA PRO A 25 15.51 30.09 -4.33
C PRO A 25 14.14 29.83 -4.99
N ARG A 26 14.03 29.92 -6.33
CA ARG A 26 12.84 29.50 -7.08
C ARG A 26 12.75 27.99 -7.26
N ALA A 27 13.86 27.26 -7.32
CA ALA A 27 13.88 25.80 -7.43
C ALA A 27 13.34 25.13 -6.16
N ALA A 28 13.53 25.75 -4.99
CA ALA A 28 12.98 25.28 -3.71
C ALA A 28 11.43 25.40 -3.62
N LEU A 29 10.78 26.08 -4.57
CA LEU A 29 9.34 26.29 -4.59
C LEU A 29 8.60 25.39 -5.58
N ILE A 30 9.32 24.67 -6.44
CA ILE A 30 8.72 23.83 -7.48
C ILE A 30 8.66 22.39 -6.98
N GLU A 31 7.49 21.77 -7.14
CA GLU A 31 7.33 20.34 -6.92
C GLU A 31 7.84 19.59 -8.15
N PRO A 32 8.71 18.57 -8.01
CA PRO A 32 9.22 17.81 -9.14
C PRO A 32 8.06 17.13 -9.87
N GLN A 33 8.17 17.02 -11.19
CA GLN A 33 7.18 16.29 -11.98
C GLN A 33 7.31 14.79 -11.71
N ALA A 34 6.17 14.13 -11.49
CA ALA A 34 6.11 12.67 -11.41
C ALA A 34 6.56 12.03 -12.73
N LEU A 35 7.44 11.02 -12.64
CA LEU A 35 7.79 10.20 -13.79
C LEU A 35 6.56 9.39 -14.24
N PRO A 36 6.42 9.06 -15.54
CA PRO A 36 5.23 8.35 -16.04
C PRO A 36 4.89 7.07 -15.29
N ARG A 37 5.88 6.25 -14.92
CA ARG A 37 5.66 5.04 -14.10
C ARG A 37 5.10 5.35 -12.71
N VAL A 38 5.56 6.43 -12.07
CA VAL A 38 5.09 6.85 -10.74
C VAL A 38 3.64 7.32 -10.83
N GLN A 39 3.31 8.12 -11.85
CA GLN A 39 1.93 8.54 -12.10
C GLN A 39 1.01 7.35 -12.41
N ALA A 40 1.49 6.37 -13.17
CA ALA A 40 0.77 5.13 -13.45
C ALA A 40 0.53 4.32 -12.17
N PHE A 41 1.54 4.24 -11.29
CA PHE A 41 1.43 3.58 -9.99
C PHE A 41 0.37 4.24 -9.09
N GLU A 42 0.33 5.58 -8.99
CA GLU A 42 -0.72 6.29 -8.25
C GLU A 42 -2.14 6.04 -8.80
N GLY A 43 -2.23 5.64 -10.08
CA GLY A 43 -3.49 5.26 -10.75
C GLY A 43 -3.94 3.85 -10.44
N LEU A 44 -3.12 3.06 -9.73
CA LEU A 44 -3.49 1.73 -9.29
C LEU A 44 -4.43 1.78 -8.08
N GLY A 45 -4.23 2.72 -7.16
CA GLY A 45 -5.15 3.10 -6.08
C GLY A 45 -5.33 2.07 -4.96
N PHE A 46 -5.53 0.80 -5.30
CA PHE A 46 -5.76 -0.29 -4.36
C PHE A 46 -5.03 -1.56 -4.83
N GLY A 47 -4.32 -2.20 -3.90
CA GLY A 47 -3.60 -3.44 -4.13
C GLY A 47 -3.70 -4.41 -2.96
N LEU A 48 -3.35 -5.67 -3.25
CA LEU A 48 -3.35 -6.74 -2.28
C LEU A 48 -1.91 -7.11 -1.90
N PHE A 49 -1.61 -7.16 -0.61
CA PHE A 49 -0.38 -7.70 -0.07
C PHE A 49 -0.62 -9.14 0.37
N VAL A 50 0.35 -10.02 0.15
CA VAL A 50 0.26 -11.42 0.54
C VAL A 50 1.56 -11.84 1.21
N HIS A 51 1.47 -12.19 2.49
CA HIS A 51 2.58 -12.73 3.26
C HIS A 51 2.39 -14.23 3.47
N PHE A 52 3.16 -15.00 2.71
CA PHE A 52 3.18 -16.45 2.77
C PHE A 52 4.63 -16.97 2.82
N GLY A 53 4.86 -18.02 3.60
CA GLY A 53 6.18 -18.60 3.85
C GLY A 53 6.08 -19.80 4.78
N LEU A 54 7.22 -20.30 5.28
CA LEU A 54 7.22 -21.45 6.21
C LEU A 54 6.52 -21.09 7.51
N TYR A 55 6.69 -19.85 8.00
CA TYR A 55 5.98 -19.32 9.17
C TYR A 55 4.47 -19.52 9.14
N SER A 56 3.84 -19.61 7.96
CA SER A 56 2.38 -19.81 7.86
C SER A 56 1.94 -21.15 8.44
N GLN A 57 2.80 -22.17 8.47
CA GLN A 57 2.51 -23.46 9.11
C GLN A 57 2.33 -23.35 10.62
N LEU A 58 2.94 -22.33 11.24
CA LEU A 58 2.88 -22.12 12.70
C LEU A 58 1.66 -21.29 13.13
N GLY A 59 1.08 -20.50 12.22
CA GLY A 59 -0.08 -19.66 12.53
C GLY A 59 0.19 -18.60 13.61
N GLN A 60 1.41 -18.08 13.69
CA GLN A 60 1.87 -17.20 14.77
C GLN A 60 2.56 -15.92 14.24
N GLY A 61 2.27 -15.55 12.99
CA GLY A 61 2.93 -14.44 12.31
C GLY A 61 4.35 -14.77 11.82
N GLU A 62 4.85 -13.93 10.94
CA GLU A 62 6.09 -14.10 10.18
C GLU A 62 7.37 -13.86 10.99
N TRP A 63 7.27 -13.17 12.13
CA TRP A 63 8.38 -12.97 13.07
C TRP A 63 8.49 -14.06 14.15
N VAL A 64 7.68 -15.12 14.07
CA VAL A 64 7.63 -16.19 15.08
C VAL A 64 9.00 -16.81 15.37
N TRP A 65 9.84 -17.01 14.34
CA TRP A 65 11.17 -17.57 14.54
C TRP A 65 12.01 -16.70 15.49
N TYR A 66 12.11 -15.41 15.19
CA TYR A 66 12.89 -14.46 15.97
C TYR A 66 12.31 -14.24 17.37
N HIS A 67 11.00 -13.99 17.49
CA HIS A 67 10.37 -13.67 18.76
C HIS A 67 10.26 -14.85 19.73
N HIS A 68 10.08 -16.06 19.21
CA HIS A 68 10.05 -17.26 20.05
C HIS A 68 11.45 -17.89 20.21
N GLN A 69 12.49 -17.26 19.65
CA GLN A 69 13.88 -17.74 19.69
C GLN A 69 13.96 -19.22 19.29
N MET A 70 13.27 -19.58 18.21
CA MET A 70 13.19 -20.97 17.81
C MET A 70 14.57 -21.47 17.38
N ASP A 71 14.86 -22.69 17.77
CA ASP A 71 16.04 -23.42 17.34
C ASP A 71 16.03 -23.57 15.80
N ARG A 72 17.18 -23.34 15.17
CA ARG A 72 17.30 -23.28 13.71
C ARG A 72 16.98 -24.64 13.09
N GLU A 73 17.46 -25.72 13.68
CA GLU A 73 17.23 -27.08 13.23
C GLU A 73 15.74 -27.44 13.35
N LYS A 74 15.06 -27.04 14.43
CA LYS A 74 13.61 -27.19 14.54
C LYS A 74 12.84 -26.36 13.52
N TYR A 75 13.28 -25.13 13.23
CA TYR A 75 12.63 -24.32 12.21
C TYR A 75 12.77 -24.94 10.81
N LEU A 76 13.91 -25.58 10.55
CA LEU A 76 14.15 -26.33 9.31
C LEU A 76 13.20 -27.52 9.13
N GLU A 77 12.59 -28.07 10.19
CA GLU A 77 11.55 -29.10 10.05
C GLU A 77 10.35 -28.60 9.24
N LEU A 78 10.04 -27.30 9.29
CA LEU A 78 8.98 -26.67 8.50
C LEU A 78 9.24 -26.75 7.00
N PHE A 79 10.51 -26.70 6.59
CA PHE A 79 10.88 -26.86 5.17
C PHE A 79 10.53 -28.26 4.67
N ALA A 80 10.81 -29.29 5.47
CA ALA A 80 10.50 -30.68 5.12
C ALA A 80 8.99 -30.98 5.10
N SER A 81 8.20 -30.26 5.91
CA SER A 81 6.74 -30.42 5.98
C SER A 81 5.95 -29.43 5.11
N PHE A 82 6.63 -28.55 4.38
CA PHE A 82 5.96 -27.51 3.59
C PHE A 82 5.18 -28.11 2.42
N ASP A 83 3.86 -28.21 2.58
CA ASP A 83 2.92 -28.72 1.58
C ASP A 83 1.79 -27.70 1.34
N PRO A 84 2.00 -26.72 0.43
CA PRO A 84 1.04 -25.65 0.15
C PRO A 84 -0.07 -26.12 -0.80
N LYS A 85 -0.70 -27.27 -0.54
CA LYS A 85 -1.73 -27.87 -1.42
C LYS A 85 -2.97 -27.01 -1.65
N GLY A 86 -3.27 -26.09 -0.73
CA GLY A 86 -4.34 -25.11 -0.82
C GLY A 86 -3.91 -23.79 -1.47
N PHE A 87 -2.61 -23.59 -1.75
CA PHE A 87 -2.13 -22.44 -2.52
C PHE A 87 -2.57 -22.56 -3.97
N ASP A 88 -3.44 -21.63 -4.37
CA ASP A 88 -3.93 -21.47 -5.74
C ASP A 88 -3.71 -20.01 -6.17
N ALA A 89 -2.67 -19.79 -6.97
CA ALA A 89 -2.32 -18.48 -7.50
C ALA A 89 -3.44 -17.87 -8.36
N ASP A 90 -4.19 -18.69 -9.09
CA ASP A 90 -5.30 -18.25 -9.93
C ASP A 90 -6.45 -17.74 -9.08
N ALA A 91 -6.83 -18.50 -8.05
CA ALA A 91 -7.88 -18.09 -7.11
C ALA A 91 -7.50 -16.82 -6.32
N LEU A 92 -6.23 -16.69 -5.92
CA LEU A 92 -5.70 -15.51 -5.25
C LEU A 92 -5.78 -14.27 -6.14
N CYS A 93 -5.29 -14.36 -7.38
CA CYS A 93 -5.34 -13.24 -8.33
C CYS A 93 -6.77 -12.91 -8.76
N ALA A 94 -7.64 -13.92 -8.94
CA ALA A 94 -9.06 -13.72 -9.21
C ALA A 94 -9.74 -12.95 -8.07
N LEU A 95 -9.46 -13.32 -6.81
CA LEU A 95 -9.98 -12.62 -5.64
C LEU A 95 -9.47 -11.17 -5.59
N ALA A 96 -8.19 -10.94 -5.85
CA ALA A 96 -7.63 -9.58 -5.87
C ALA A 96 -8.33 -8.72 -6.93
N ALA A 97 -8.54 -9.24 -8.14
CA ALA A 97 -9.27 -8.55 -9.21
C ALA A 97 -10.74 -8.31 -8.82
N GLU A 98 -11.43 -9.30 -8.23
CA GLU A 98 -12.81 -9.17 -7.73
C GLU A 98 -12.92 -8.08 -6.64
N ALA A 99 -11.92 -7.99 -5.76
CA ALA A 99 -11.82 -6.97 -4.72
C ALA A 99 -11.56 -5.57 -5.27
N GLY A 100 -11.28 -5.43 -6.57
CA GLY A 100 -10.91 -4.15 -7.19
C GLY A 100 -9.44 -3.78 -6.99
N CYS A 101 -8.58 -4.71 -6.61
CA CYS A 101 -7.14 -4.46 -6.63
C CYS A 101 -6.65 -4.35 -8.08
N ARG A 102 -5.79 -3.38 -8.37
CA ARG A 102 -5.11 -3.24 -9.68
C ARG A 102 -3.68 -3.80 -9.68
N TYR A 103 -3.18 -4.14 -8.49
CA TYR A 103 -1.87 -4.75 -8.28
C TYR A 103 -1.90 -5.70 -7.09
N ILE A 104 -0.96 -6.64 -7.09
CA ILE A 104 -0.77 -7.60 -6.00
C ILE A 104 0.72 -7.72 -5.74
N CYS A 105 1.09 -7.83 -4.46
CA CYS A 105 2.46 -7.96 -3.97
C CYS A 105 2.57 -9.23 -3.13
N LEU A 106 3.38 -10.20 -3.56
CA LEU A 106 3.60 -11.46 -2.85
C LEU A 106 5.02 -11.54 -2.32
N THR A 107 5.19 -12.03 -1.09
CA THR A 107 6.50 -12.34 -0.49
C THR A 107 7.24 -13.39 -1.32
N THR A 108 8.22 -12.98 -2.11
CA THR A 108 9.12 -13.91 -2.79
C THR A 108 10.12 -14.54 -1.82
N ARG A 109 10.51 -13.77 -0.79
CA ARG A 109 11.37 -14.16 0.32
C ARG A 109 11.09 -13.24 1.49
N HIS A 110 10.86 -13.78 2.68
CA HIS A 110 10.75 -13.03 3.94
C HIS A 110 12.00 -13.20 4.81
N HIS A 111 12.07 -12.55 5.97
CA HIS A 111 13.25 -12.54 6.85
C HIS A 111 13.75 -13.92 7.28
N GLU A 112 12.87 -14.93 7.29
CA GLU A 112 13.22 -16.33 7.54
C GLU A 112 14.17 -16.92 6.47
N GLY A 113 14.35 -16.23 5.34
CA GLY A 113 15.28 -16.61 4.29
C GLY A 113 14.78 -17.74 3.38
N PHE A 114 13.53 -18.18 3.50
CA PHE A 114 12.93 -19.14 2.57
C PHE A 114 12.45 -18.44 1.29
N SER A 115 12.84 -18.94 0.12
CA SER A 115 12.43 -18.39 -1.18
C SER A 115 11.22 -19.15 -1.75
N LEU A 116 10.15 -18.46 -2.13
CA LEU A 116 8.97 -19.07 -2.77
C LEU A 116 9.15 -19.39 -4.27
N TYR A 117 10.36 -19.21 -4.80
CA TYR A 117 10.68 -19.20 -6.21
C TYR A 117 11.91 -20.06 -6.50
N ASP A 118 12.10 -20.53 -7.74
CA ASP A 118 13.32 -21.27 -8.12
C ASP A 118 14.54 -20.33 -8.09
N THR A 119 15.42 -20.57 -7.13
CA THR A 119 16.63 -19.77 -6.92
C THR A 119 17.77 -20.16 -7.87
N ARG A 120 17.55 -21.15 -8.75
CA ARG A 120 18.46 -21.55 -9.83
C ARG A 120 19.87 -21.88 -9.38
N GLY A 121 19.97 -22.59 -8.26
CA GLY A 121 21.22 -23.01 -7.65
C GLY A 121 21.93 -21.91 -6.85
N LEU A 122 21.28 -20.77 -6.61
CA LEU A 122 21.80 -19.77 -5.68
C LEU A 122 21.74 -20.28 -4.22
N ASN A 123 20.70 -21.05 -3.87
CA ASN A 123 20.61 -21.84 -2.64
C ASN A 123 19.61 -23.01 -2.83
N ASP A 124 19.47 -23.87 -1.83
CA ASP A 124 18.49 -24.98 -1.85
C ASP A 124 17.35 -24.78 -0.84
N TYR A 125 17.27 -23.60 -0.21
CA TYR A 125 16.24 -23.24 0.78
C TYR A 125 15.08 -22.50 0.11
N ASP A 126 14.42 -23.21 -0.82
CA ASP A 126 13.35 -22.69 -1.65
C ASP A 126 12.18 -23.66 -1.87
N ALA A 127 11.07 -23.14 -2.41
CA ALA A 127 9.84 -23.89 -2.63
C ALA A 127 9.97 -25.06 -3.62
N PRO A 128 10.71 -24.94 -4.74
CA PRO A 128 10.97 -26.11 -5.60
C PRO A 128 11.64 -27.27 -4.87
N HIS A 129 12.61 -27.01 -3.99
CA HIS A 129 13.23 -28.07 -3.20
C HIS A 129 12.31 -28.60 -2.07
N ALA A 130 11.47 -27.76 -1.49
CA ALA A 130 10.57 -28.14 -0.40
C ALA A 130 9.32 -28.92 -0.89
N CYS A 131 8.65 -28.45 -1.94
CA CYS A 131 7.35 -28.95 -2.39
C CYS A 131 7.26 -29.21 -3.91
N GLY A 132 8.36 -29.04 -4.65
CA GLY A 132 8.40 -29.30 -6.10
C GLY A 132 7.69 -28.25 -6.95
N ARG A 133 7.30 -27.11 -6.38
CA ARG A 133 6.55 -26.04 -7.05
C ARG A 133 7.29 -24.71 -7.00
N ASP A 134 7.29 -24.00 -8.11
CA ASP A 134 7.69 -22.60 -8.17
C ASP A 134 6.44 -21.71 -8.02
N LEU A 135 6.17 -21.29 -6.78
CA LEU A 135 4.95 -20.56 -6.45
C LEU A 135 4.95 -19.14 -7.03
N ILE A 136 6.12 -18.54 -7.23
CA ILE A 136 6.24 -17.23 -7.88
C ILE A 136 6.02 -17.32 -9.39
N ALA A 137 6.40 -18.43 -10.04
CA ALA A 137 6.03 -18.67 -11.44
C ALA A 137 4.50 -18.82 -11.61
N GLU A 138 3.85 -19.61 -10.75
CA GLU A 138 2.39 -19.77 -10.73
C GLU A 138 1.68 -18.42 -10.53
N TYR A 139 2.13 -17.66 -9.53
CA TYR A 139 1.65 -16.30 -9.23
C TYR A 139 1.87 -15.34 -10.40
N SER A 140 3.02 -15.40 -11.07
CA SER A 140 3.34 -14.53 -12.20
C SER A 140 2.40 -14.75 -13.37
N ALA A 141 2.13 -16.01 -13.70
CA ALA A 141 1.18 -16.38 -14.75
C ALA A 141 -0.26 -15.96 -14.40
N ALA A 142 -0.66 -16.11 -13.13
CA ALA A 142 -1.97 -15.67 -12.65
C ALA A 142 -2.14 -14.14 -12.71
N CYS A 143 -1.11 -13.37 -12.36
CA CYS A 143 -1.15 -11.91 -12.50
C CYS A 143 -1.42 -11.49 -13.95
N GLU A 144 -0.71 -12.10 -14.91
CA GLU A 144 -0.88 -11.83 -16.33
C GLU A 144 -2.29 -12.21 -16.81
N LYS A 145 -2.80 -13.37 -16.39
CA LYS A 145 -4.15 -13.83 -16.72
C LYS A 145 -5.25 -12.87 -16.24
N HIS A 146 -5.10 -12.30 -15.04
CA HIS A 146 -6.09 -11.41 -14.43
C HIS A 146 -5.82 -9.92 -14.68
N GLY A 147 -4.77 -9.58 -15.43
CA GLY A 147 -4.42 -8.19 -15.75
C GLY A 147 -3.96 -7.37 -14.54
N LEU A 148 -3.47 -8.02 -13.49
CA LEU A 148 -2.94 -7.37 -12.29
C LEU A 148 -1.50 -6.95 -12.51
N LYS A 149 -1.13 -5.78 -11.98
CA LYS A 149 0.30 -5.40 -11.90
C LYS A 149 1.00 -6.28 -10.88
N LYS A 150 2.08 -6.91 -11.32
CA LYS A 150 2.82 -7.91 -10.55
C LYS A 150 3.93 -7.26 -9.72
N PHE A 151 3.76 -7.29 -8.41
CA PHE A 151 4.76 -6.84 -7.46
C PHE A 151 5.36 -8.03 -6.71
N PHE A 152 6.65 -7.92 -6.43
CA PHE A 152 7.40 -8.87 -5.62
C PHE A 152 7.90 -8.18 -4.36
N TYR A 153 7.47 -8.68 -3.20
CA TYR A 153 8.15 -8.34 -1.96
C TYR A 153 9.42 -9.18 -1.86
N HIS A 154 10.53 -8.56 -1.48
CA HIS A 154 11.78 -9.24 -1.20
C HIS A 154 12.47 -8.61 -0.01
N THR A 155 12.76 -9.40 1.02
CA THR A 155 13.48 -8.88 2.16
C THR A 155 14.95 -8.57 1.84
N THR A 156 15.50 -7.57 2.51
CA THR A 156 16.94 -7.31 2.60
C THR A 156 17.53 -7.80 3.93
N LEU A 157 16.70 -8.05 4.94
CA LEU A 157 17.06 -8.71 6.19
C LEU A 157 17.05 -10.23 5.99
N ASP A 158 18.06 -10.94 6.49
CA ASP A 158 18.10 -12.40 6.36
C ASP A 158 18.60 -13.07 7.65
N TRP A 159 17.72 -13.82 8.31
CA TRP A 159 18.06 -14.60 9.51
C TRP A 159 18.71 -15.95 9.18
N TRP A 160 18.60 -16.40 7.93
CA TRP A 160 19.11 -17.70 7.48
C TRP A 160 20.53 -17.61 6.93
N HIS A 161 20.82 -16.60 6.12
CA HIS A 161 22.07 -16.51 5.36
C HIS A 161 23.25 -16.09 6.26
N PRO A 162 24.32 -16.91 6.39
CA PRO A 162 25.40 -16.66 7.35
C PRO A 162 26.18 -15.37 7.08
N ASP A 163 26.29 -14.98 5.81
CA ASP A 163 27.01 -13.75 5.42
C ASP A 163 26.28 -12.45 5.80
N PHE A 164 24.99 -12.52 6.18
CA PHE A 164 24.26 -11.34 6.66
C PHE A 164 24.96 -10.69 7.85
N ASP A 165 25.41 -11.53 8.80
CA ASP A 165 26.20 -11.11 9.96
C ASP A 165 27.71 -11.20 9.71
N GLY A 166 28.11 -12.13 8.83
CA GLY A 166 29.49 -12.38 8.42
C GLY A 166 29.95 -11.47 7.28
N ASN A 167 30.20 -12.08 6.11
CA ASN A 167 30.78 -11.39 4.96
C ASN A 167 29.76 -10.51 4.25
N TRP A 168 29.66 -9.26 4.67
CA TRP A 168 28.68 -8.31 4.17
C TRP A 168 28.67 -8.14 2.65
N ASP A 169 29.84 -8.03 2.02
CA ASP A 169 29.93 -7.86 0.55
C ASP A 169 29.42 -9.10 -0.20
N ALA A 170 29.68 -10.29 0.34
CA ALA A 170 29.13 -11.53 -0.22
C ALA A 170 27.61 -11.57 -0.08
N TYR A 171 27.06 -11.13 1.07
CA TYR A 171 25.62 -11.03 1.24
C TYR A 171 24.97 -10.01 0.30
N GLN A 172 25.58 -8.84 0.10
CA GLN A 172 25.10 -7.85 -0.85
C GLN A 172 25.12 -8.37 -2.29
N GLN A 173 26.14 -9.15 -2.65
CA GLN A 173 26.18 -9.83 -3.95
C GLN A 173 25.07 -10.89 -4.07
N TYR A 174 24.89 -11.73 -3.06
CA TYR A 174 23.81 -12.71 -2.99
C TYR A 174 22.43 -12.06 -3.15
N LEU A 175 22.15 -10.96 -2.44
CA LEU A 175 20.90 -10.22 -2.52
C LEU A 175 20.66 -9.71 -3.95
N ARG A 176 21.69 -9.13 -4.59
CA ARG A 176 21.57 -8.69 -5.99
C ARG A 176 21.32 -9.85 -6.95
N ASP A 177 22.00 -10.98 -6.79
CA ASP A 177 21.83 -12.14 -7.66
C ASP A 177 20.43 -12.77 -7.49
N SER A 178 19.94 -12.84 -6.24
CA SER A 178 18.57 -13.24 -5.89
C SER A 178 17.53 -12.35 -6.59
N VAL A 179 17.63 -11.03 -6.46
CA VAL A 179 16.70 -10.08 -7.09
C VAL A 179 16.83 -10.09 -8.62
N LYS A 180 18.03 -10.33 -9.15
CA LYS A 180 18.26 -10.45 -10.60
C LYS A 180 17.52 -11.65 -11.19
N ILE A 181 17.46 -12.78 -10.48
CA ILE A 181 16.65 -13.93 -10.90
C ILE A 181 15.17 -13.51 -11.04
N LEU A 182 14.62 -12.82 -10.03
CA LEU A 182 13.24 -12.30 -10.09
C LEU A 182 13.03 -11.36 -11.29
N CYS A 183 13.99 -10.48 -11.55
CA CYS A 183 13.93 -9.51 -12.66
C CYS A 183 14.10 -10.14 -14.04
N THR A 184 14.64 -11.36 -14.17
CA THR A 184 15.00 -11.92 -15.49
C THR A 184 14.25 -13.20 -15.83
N GLN A 185 13.63 -13.86 -14.87
CA GLN A 185 13.08 -15.21 -15.04
C GLN A 185 11.56 -15.29 -14.93
N TYR A 186 10.91 -14.23 -14.46
CA TYR A 186 9.46 -14.21 -14.20
C TYR A 186 8.72 -13.21 -15.10
N GLY A 187 9.27 -12.92 -16.29
CA GLY A 187 8.66 -11.98 -17.24
C GLY A 187 8.76 -10.52 -16.81
N ARG A 188 7.78 -9.71 -17.23
CA ARG A 188 7.70 -8.29 -16.83
C ARG A 188 7.37 -8.20 -15.33
N VAL A 189 8.13 -7.41 -14.58
CA VAL A 189 7.87 -7.11 -13.16
C VAL A 189 7.44 -5.65 -13.06
N ASP A 190 6.28 -5.38 -12.46
CA ASP A 190 5.75 -4.01 -12.34
C ASP A 190 6.21 -3.31 -11.06
N GLY A 191 6.64 -4.07 -10.04
CA GLY A 191 7.28 -3.47 -8.87
C GLY A 191 8.03 -4.45 -7.97
N LEU A 192 8.96 -3.89 -7.21
CA LEU A 192 9.78 -4.56 -6.19
C LEU A 192 9.64 -3.79 -4.88
N TRP A 193 9.25 -4.51 -3.83
CA TRP A 193 8.96 -3.97 -2.51
C TRP A 193 9.95 -4.55 -1.50
N PHE A 194 10.89 -3.71 -1.05
CA PHE A 194 11.98 -4.10 -0.17
C PHE A 194 11.71 -3.79 1.29
N ASP A 195 12.29 -4.60 2.17
CA ASP A 195 12.02 -4.57 3.60
C ASP A 195 13.15 -5.14 4.43
N GLY A 196 13.54 -4.45 5.50
CA GLY A 196 14.56 -4.93 6.44
C GLY A 196 15.82 -4.07 6.56
N ASN A 197 15.97 -3.00 5.78
CA ASN A 197 17.20 -2.17 5.80
C ASN A 197 17.51 -1.58 7.20
N TRP A 198 16.49 -1.41 8.05
CA TRP A 198 16.67 -0.95 9.42
C TRP A 198 17.48 -1.90 10.31
N ALA A 199 17.66 -3.16 9.92
CA ALA A 199 18.40 -4.16 10.69
C ALA A 199 19.91 -3.92 10.77
N ARG A 200 20.48 -3.19 9.79
CA ARG A 200 21.91 -2.85 9.71
C ARG A 200 22.08 -1.41 9.26
N LYS A 201 21.92 -0.46 10.20
CA LYS A 201 22.14 0.97 9.93
C LYS A 201 23.62 1.36 9.93
N ASP A 202 24.47 0.45 10.41
CA ASP A 202 25.91 0.56 10.51
C ASP A 202 26.64 0.14 9.23
N ARG A 203 25.92 -0.37 8.22
CA ARG A 203 26.48 -0.92 6.98
C ARG A 203 25.87 -0.27 5.75
N ASP A 204 26.63 -0.28 4.65
CA ASP A 204 26.18 0.18 3.35
C ASP A 204 25.35 -0.92 2.65
N TRP A 205 24.09 -0.65 2.38
CA TRP A 205 23.17 -1.57 1.68
C TRP A 205 23.40 -1.65 0.18
N GLN A 206 24.39 -0.93 -0.36
CA GLN A 206 24.76 -0.94 -1.78
C GLN A 206 23.53 -0.73 -2.69
N GLU A 207 22.61 0.13 -2.26
CA GLU A 207 21.31 0.38 -2.89
C GLU A 207 21.46 0.88 -4.33
N ASP A 208 22.48 1.71 -4.62
CA ASP A 208 22.83 2.12 -5.98
C ASP A 208 23.08 0.92 -6.90
N ALA A 209 23.81 -0.10 -6.44
CA ALA A 209 24.11 -1.29 -7.23
C ALA A 209 22.87 -2.18 -7.41
N LEU A 210 22.08 -2.35 -6.35
CA LEU A 210 20.84 -3.13 -6.40
C LEU A 210 19.81 -2.48 -7.33
N TYR A 211 19.52 -1.19 -7.13
CA TYR A 211 18.53 -0.46 -7.91
C TYR A 211 19.00 -0.22 -9.33
N GLY A 212 20.29 0.05 -9.56
CA GLY A 212 20.88 0.09 -10.90
C GLY A 212 20.70 -1.22 -11.66
N MET A 213 20.91 -2.37 -11.00
CA MET A 213 20.65 -3.69 -11.59
C MET A 213 19.18 -3.87 -11.96
N ILE A 214 18.25 -3.52 -11.05
CA ILE A 214 16.81 -3.58 -11.34
C ILE A 214 16.46 -2.71 -12.55
N ARG A 215 16.94 -1.47 -12.60
CA ARG A 215 16.67 -0.54 -13.72
C ARG A 215 17.21 -1.07 -15.05
N SER A 216 18.32 -1.80 -15.04
CA SER A 216 18.90 -2.38 -16.26
C SER A 216 18.05 -3.51 -16.86
N HIS A 217 17.27 -4.21 -16.03
CA HIS A 217 16.45 -5.35 -16.45
C HIS A 217 14.95 -5.02 -16.53
N GLN A 218 14.46 -4.16 -15.64
CA GLN A 218 13.06 -3.78 -15.47
C GLN A 218 12.96 -2.26 -15.27
N PRO A 219 13.25 -1.45 -16.31
CA PRO A 219 13.40 0.01 -16.20
C PRO A 219 12.15 0.72 -15.63
N GLU A 220 10.97 0.17 -15.92
CA GLU A 220 9.68 0.72 -15.51
C GLU A 220 9.15 0.18 -14.17
N ALA A 221 9.85 -0.77 -13.53
CA ALA A 221 9.40 -1.32 -12.25
C ALA A 221 9.38 -0.26 -11.16
N ILE A 222 8.33 -0.23 -10.35
CA ILE A 222 8.27 0.62 -9.15
C ILE A 222 9.20 0.03 -8.10
N ILE A 223 10.12 0.85 -7.58
CA ILE A 223 10.99 0.44 -6.47
C ILE A 223 10.47 1.07 -5.19
N VAL A 224 10.07 0.24 -4.24
CA VAL A 224 9.67 0.65 -2.89
C VAL A 224 10.66 0.07 -1.90
N ASN A 225 11.08 0.87 -0.92
CA ASN A 225 11.83 0.39 0.23
C ASN A 225 11.13 0.88 1.49
N ASN A 226 10.66 -0.05 2.31
CA ASN A 226 9.81 0.26 3.43
C ASN A 226 10.54 1.05 4.52
N SER A 227 9.94 2.16 4.94
CA SER A 227 10.45 2.98 6.03
C SER A 227 10.15 2.42 7.43
N SER A 228 9.42 1.31 7.53
CA SER A 228 8.89 0.71 8.77
C SER A 228 7.86 1.58 9.52
N ILE A 229 7.20 1.01 10.52
CA ILE A 229 6.31 1.73 11.45
C ILE A 229 6.98 2.93 12.15
N GLY A 230 8.32 2.92 12.28
CA GLY A 230 9.09 3.92 13.01
C GLY A 230 9.41 5.18 12.21
N ALA A 231 9.23 5.18 10.89
CA ALA A 231 9.59 6.30 10.02
C ALA A 231 8.59 6.51 8.87
N LYS A 232 7.29 6.38 9.15
CA LYS A 232 6.20 6.49 8.16
C LYS A 232 6.33 7.74 7.29
N GLY A 233 6.34 7.53 5.97
CA GLY A 233 6.46 8.59 4.97
C GLY A 233 7.86 9.17 4.81
N ALA A 234 8.87 8.63 5.50
CA ALA A 234 10.25 9.04 5.34
C ALA A 234 10.76 8.72 3.94
N GLU A 235 11.63 9.60 3.44
CA GLU A 235 12.30 9.35 2.17
C GLU A 235 13.49 8.42 2.39
N GLY A 236 13.60 7.41 1.53
CA GLY A 236 14.79 6.57 1.43
C GLY A 236 15.70 7.03 0.31
N HIS A 237 16.40 6.06 -0.28
CA HIS A 237 17.29 6.26 -1.42
C HIS A 237 16.66 7.09 -2.56
N PRO A 238 17.42 7.91 -3.31
CA PRO A 238 16.92 8.70 -4.45
C PRO A 238 16.15 7.89 -5.50
N ASP A 239 16.51 6.63 -5.71
CA ASP A 239 15.90 5.77 -6.72
C ASP A 239 14.57 5.12 -6.34
N THR A 240 14.15 5.20 -5.07
CA THR A 240 12.80 4.75 -4.68
C THR A 240 11.73 5.62 -5.33
N ASP A 241 10.63 5.00 -5.74
CA ASP A 241 9.53 5.63 -6.46
C ASP A 241 8.33 5.95 -5.55
N ALA A 242 8.28 5.36 -4.35
CA ALA A 242 7.23 5.60 -3.36
C ALA A 242 7.77 5.59 -1.93
N VAL A 243 7.07 6.26 -1.02
CA VAL A 243 7.25 6.16 0.44
C VAL A 243 6.10 5.35 1.06
N THR A 244 6.35 4.72 2.20
CA THR A 244 5.38 3.84 2.85
C THR A 244 4.82 4.41 4.16
N PHE A 245 3.54 4.16 4.41
CA PHE A 245 2.86 4.45 5.68
C PHE A 245 2.40 3.13 6.31
N GLU A 246 3.32 2.40 6.92
CA GLU A 246 3.01 1.09 7.49
C GLU A 246 2.09 1.20 8.72
N GLN A 247 0.93 0.54 8.66
CA GLN A 247 -0.10 0.50 9.71
C GLN A 247 -0.36 1.89 10.32
N GLY A 248 -0.43 2.92 9.47
CA GLY A 248 -0.57 4.30 9.93
C GLY A 248 -1.32 5.16 8.93
N ALA A 249 -1.98 6.18 9.46
CA ALA A 249 -2.73 7.12 8.64
C ALA A 249 -1.79 7.77 7.61
N PRO A 250 -2.15 7.75 6.32
CA PRO A 250 -1.36 8.41 5.30
C PRO A 250 -1.52 9.92 5.43
N SER A 251 -0.49 10.68 5.02
CA SER A 251 -0.52 12.14 5.10
C SER A 251 -0.12 12.78 3.77
N ARG A 252 -0.69 13.97 3.51
CA ARG A 252 -0.30 14.77 2.35
C ARG A 252 1.17 15.16 2.47
N ARG A 253 1.93 14.92 1.41
CA ARG A 253 3.35 15.27 1.35
C ARG A 253 3.54 16.63 0.67
N ASN A 254 4.50 17.41 1.18
CA ASN A 254 5.00 18.60 0.49
C ASN A 254 6.32 18.21 -0.17
N GLN A 255 6.32 18.01 -1.48
CA GLN A 255 7.51 17.57 -2.22
C GLN A 255 8.23 18.72 -2.92
N ARG A 256 7.89 19.98 -2.61
CA ARG A 256 8.59 21.15 -3.15
C ARG A 256 10.07 21.11 -2.76
N GLY A 257 10.94 21.31 -3.75
CA GLY A 257 12.38 21.23 -3.58
C GLY A 257 12.94 19.80 -3.42
N ALA A 258 12.10 18.76 -3.48
CA ALA A 258 12.59 17.39 -3.50
C ALA A 258 13.31 17.09 -4.82
N ALA A 259 14.37 16.30 -4.76
CA ALA A 259 15.15 15.90 -5.95
C ALA A 259 14.32 15.06 -6.94
N LYS A 260 13.31 14.34 -6.43
CA LYS A 260 12.45 13.44 -7.20
C LYS A 260 11.06 13.38 -6.57
N TYR A 261 10.04 13.36 -7.41
CA TYR A 261 8.68 13.08 -6.98
C TYR A 261 8.52 11.59 -6.63
N ARG A 262 7.92 11.31 -5.47
CA ARG A 262 7.58 9.95 -5.06
C ARG A 262 6.09 9.84 -4.70
N ALA A 263 5.50 8.72 -5.09
CA ALA A 263 4.16 8.36 -4.66
C ALA A 263 4.13 8.03 -3.16
N ALA A 264 2.92 7.83 -2.62
CA ALA A 264 2.70 7.34 -1.27
C ALA A 264 1.89 6.04 -1.31
N GLU A 265 2.24 5.08 -0.46
CA GLU A 265 1.49 3.84 -0.27
C GLU A 265 1.31 3.57 1.23
N MET A 266 0.07 3.35 1.67
CA MET A 266 -0.21 2.79 2.99
C MET A 266 -0.26 1.27 2.85
N CYS A 267 0.64 0.56 3.52
CA CYS A 267 0.49 -0.87 3.73
C CYS A 267 -0.16 -1.11 5.09
N ASP A 268 -1.16 -1.98 5.14
CA ASP A 268 -1.93 -2.27 6.35
C ASP A 268 -2.37 -3.73 6.39
N THR A 269 -2.59 -4.25 7.58
CA THR A 269 -2.98 -5.64 7.84
C THR A 269 -4.50 -5.76 7.98
N MET A 270 -5.13 -6.82 7.48
CA MET A 270 -6.57 -7.04 7.78
C MET A 270 -6.81 -7.37 9.25
N ASN A 271 -5.81 -7.91 9.95
CA ASN A 271 -5.82 -8.16 11.38
C ASN A 271 -4.56 -7.52 12.01
N SER A 272 -3.97 -8.11 13.03
CA SER A 272 -2.77 -7.62 13.72
C SER A 272 -1.46 -8.22 13.20
N HIS A 273 -1.49 -9.06 12.16
CA HIS A 273 -0.33 -9.78 11.63
C HIS A 273 -0.24 -9.67 10.10
N TRP A 274 0.98 -9.78 9.56
CA TRP A 274 1.18 -9.89 8.11
C TRP A 274 1.02 -11.35 7.67
N GLY A 275 1.83 -12.25 8.24
CA GLY A 275 1.63 -13.69 8.13
C GLY A 275 0.44 -14.15 8.97
N VAL A 276 -0.12 -15.33 8.67
CA VAL A 276 -1.31 -15.84 9.38
C VAL A 276 -1.09 -15.92 10.90
N GLY A 277 -2.01 -15.33 11.65
CA GLY A 277 -2.15 -15.47 13.11
C GLY A 277 -3.40 -16.27 13.45
N ALA A 278 -3.27 -17.57 13.75
CA ALA A 278 -4.38 -18.50 14.00
C ALA A 278 -5.22 -18.15 15.24
N HIS A 279 -4.70 -17.31 16.13
CA HIS A 279 -5.39 -16.81 17.31
C HIS A 279 -5.70 -15.31 17.25
N ASP A 280 -5.49 -14.67 16.10
CA ASP A 280 -5.82 -13.27 15.93
C ASP A 280 -7.30 -13.11 15.57
N LEU A 281 -8.05 -12.47 16.46
CA LEU A 281 -9.48 -12.18 16.24
C LEU A 281 -9.72 -10.70 15.89
N SER A 282 -8.70 -9.85 15.85
CA SER A 282 -8.82 -8.39 15.68
C SER A 282 -8.95 -7.99 14.21
N HIS A 283 -9.83 -8.66 13.48
CA HIS A 283 -10.04 -8.39 12.07
C HIS A 283 -10.77 -7.06 11.85
N LYS A 284 -10.29 -6.31 10.86
CA LYS A 284 -10.92 -5.08 10.36
C LYS A 284 -12.24 -5.40 9.68
N ALA A 285 -13.23 -4.55 9.89
CA ALA A 285 -14.47 -4.61 9.14
C ALA A 285 -14.26 -4.07 7.71
N PRO A 286 -15.14 -4.41 6.75
CA PRO A 286 -15.11 -3.79 5.42
C PRO A 286 -15.11 -2.25 5.46
N GLU A 287 -15.79 -1.66 6.44
CA GLU A 287 -15.82 -0.22 6.68
C GLU A 287 -14.42 0.37 6.93
N ASP A 288 -13.59 -0.29 7.73
CA ASP A 288 -12.25 0.19 8.06
C ASP A 288 -11.35 0.20 6.81
N ILE A 289 -11.43 -0.85 6.00
CA ILE A 289 -10.67 -0.97 4.75
C ILE A 289 -11.10 0.11 3.75
N ILE A 290 -12.40 0.35 3.60
CA ILE A 290 -12.93 1.39 2.72
C ILE A 290 -12.51 2.79 3.20
N ARG A 291 -12.52 3.04 4.52
CA ARG A 291 -12.02 4.29 5.11
C ARG A 291 -10.53 4.47 4.86
N ASN A 292 -9.72 3.42 5.01
CA ASN A 292 -8.29 3.47 4.72
C ASN A 292 -8.02 3.74 3.24
N LEU A 293 -8.78 3.12 2.33
CA LEU A 293 -8.69 3.38 0.90
C LEU A 293 -9.00 4.84 0.59
N VAL A 294 -10.12 5.37 1.09
CA VAL A 294 -10.50 6.79 0.91
C VAL A 294 -9.45 7.73 1.50
N ALA A 295 -8.88 7.42 2.67
CA ALA A 295 -7.82 8.20 3.29
C ALA A 295 -6.56 8.23 2.41
N CYS A 296 -6.17 7.11 1.81
CA CYS A 296 -5.06 7.05 0.86
C CYS A 296 -5.34 7.93 -0.35
N ARG A 297 -6.52 7.79 -0.96
CA ARG A 297 -6.91 8.59 -2.13
C ARG A 297 -6.96 10.09 -1.83
N ALA A 298 -7.38 10.49 -0.63
CA ALA A 298 -7.43 11.88 -0.19
C ALA A 298 -6.05 12.57 -0.17
N VAL A 299 -4.97 11.79 -0.01
CA VAL A 299 -3.59 12.30 -0.04
C VAL A 299 -2.84 11.94 -1.32
N GLY A 300 -3.54 11.37 -2.31
CA GLY A 300 -2.96 10.97 -3.61
C GLY A 300 -2.21 9.63 -3.57
N GLY A 301 -2.31 8.88 -2.48
CA GLY A 301 -1.62 7.60 -2.29
C GLY A 301 -2.44 6.38 -2.68
N ASN A 302 -1.79 5.22 -2.58
CA ASN A 302 -2.37 3.90 -2.74
C ASN A 302 -2.59 3.21 -1.39
N LEU A 303 -3.58 2.32 -1.32
CA LEU A 303 -3.69 1.33 -0.24
C LEU A 303 -3.15 -0.01 -0.73
N LEU A 304 -2.34 -0.66 0.11
CA LEU A 304 -1.87 -2.03 -0.04
C LEU A 304 -2.35 -2.85 1.17
N MET A 305 -3.46 -3.57 1.01
CA MET A 305 -4.11 -4.29 2.11
C MET A 305 -3.63 -5.74 2.15
N ASN A 306 -3.16 -6.20 3.31
CA ASN A 306 -2.60 -7.53 3.46
C ASN A 306 -3.62 -8.62 3.80
N LEU A 307 -3.42 -9.79 3.19
CA LEU A 307 -3.97 -11.08 3.61
C LEU A 307 -2.82 -12.07 3.90
N GLY A 308 -3.04 -12.99 4.84
CA GLY A 308 -2.05 -14.00 5.22
C GLY A 308 -2.58 -15.41 4.96
N PRO A 309 -2.14 -16.13 3.90
CA PRO A 309 -2.62 -17.48 3.62
C PRO A 309 -2.32 -18.44 4.78
N LEU A 310 -3.21 -19.43 4.97
CA LEU A 310 -3.07 -20.49 5.97
C LEU A 310 -1.82 -21.35 5.69
N GLY A 311 -1.42 -22.21 6.62
CA GLY A 311 -0.24 -23.08 6.45
C GLY A 311 -0.27 -23.99 5.22
N ASP A 312 -1.46 -24.38 4.74
CA ASP A 312 -1.63 -25.13 3.50
C ASP A 312 -1.69 -24.23 2.25
N GLY A 313 -1.58 -22.91 2.41
CA GLY A 313 -1.65 -21.90 1.35
C GLY A 313 -3.06 -21.44 0.99
N SER A 314 -4.12 -21.98 1.61
CA SER A 314 -5.49 -21.55 1.34
C SER A 314 -5.79 -20.16 1.90
N ILE A 315 -6.66 -19.42 1.21
CA ILE A 315 -7.06 -18.06 1.60
C ILE A 315 -8.03 -18.13 2.80
N PRO A 316 -7.79 -17.38 3.90
CA PRO A 316 -8.69 -17.34 5.04
C PRO A 316 -10.10 -16.91 4.65
N GLY A 317 -11.11 -17.62 5.15
CA GLY A 317 -12.50 -17.41 4.74
C GLY A 317 -13.03 -16.00 5.04
N TYR A 318 -12.69 -15.43 6.19
CA TYR A 318 -13.10 -14.07 6.56
C TYR A 318 -12.48 -13.01 5.65
N GLU A 319 -11.16 -13.06 5.46
CA GLU A 319 -10.41 -12.13 4.60
C GLU A 319 -10.93 -12.14 3.16
N ARG A 320 -11.24 -13.34 2.62
CA ARG A 320 -11.87 -13.50 1.30
C ARG A 320 -13.21 -12.76 1.20
N GLU A 321 -14.12 -12.96 2.15
CA GLU A 321 -15.45 -12.37 2.07
C GLU A 321 -15.42 -10.85 2.34
N VAL A 322 -14.52 -10.37 3.20
CA VAL A 322 -14.30 -8.94 3.40
C VAL A 322 -13.78 -8.27 2.13
N LEU A 323 -12.81 -8.86 1.44
CA LEU A 323 -12.29 -8.33 0.17
C LEU A 323 -13.38 -8.23 -0.90
N LYS A 324 -14.28 -9.22 -1.00
CA LYS A 324 -15.43 -9.16 -1.92
C LYS A 324 -16.39 -8.01 -1.59
N LEU A 325 -16.64 -7.75 -0.30
CA LEU A 325 -17.47 -6.62 0.13
C LEU A 325 -16.83 -5.28 -0.24
N VAL A 326 -15.51 -5.15 -0.07
CA VAL A 326 -14.74 -3.97 -0.50
C VAL A 326 -14.78 -3.81 -2.02
N GLY A 327 -14.65 -4.90 -2.77
CA GLY A 327 -14.76 -4.92 -4.24
C GLY A 327 -16.11 -4.39 -4.72
N ARG A 328 -17.21 -4.85 -4.12
CA ARG A 328 -18.55 -4.33 -4.40
C ARG A 328 -18.64 -2.82 -4.21
N TRP A 329 -17.97 -2.27 -3.18
CA TRP A 329 -17.93 -0.83 -2.96
C TRP A 329 -17.10 -0.11 -4.02
N CYS A 330 -15.94 -0.64 -4.39
CA CYS A 330 -15.08 -0.06 -5.42
C CYS A 330 -15.79 0.05 -6.78
N GLN A 331 -16.72 -0.88 -7.09
CA GLN A 331 -17.51 -0.87 -8.32
C GLN A 331 -18.60 0.21 -8.38
N ILE A 332 -18.94 0.87 -7.27
CA ILE A 332 -19.94 1.96 -7.28
C ILE A 332 -19.45 3.14 -8.14
N CYS A 333 -18.18 3.51 -8.01
CA CYS A 333 -17.60 4.60 -8.77
C CYS A 333 -16.10 4.38 -9.02
N PRO A 334 -15.72 3.47 -9.94
CA PRO A 334 -14.32 3.14 -10.17
C PRO A 334 -13.47 4.37 -10.50
N SER A 335 -13.98 5.30 -11.30
CA SER A 335 -13.25 6.52 -11.66
C SER A 335 -12.95 7.43 -10.46
N ALA A 336 -13.82 7.46 -9.45
CA ALA A 336 -13.53 8.18 -8.21
C ALA A 336 -12.40 7.49 -7.41
N VAL A 337 -12.34 6.15 -7.43
CA VAL A 337 -11.32 5.40 -6.70
C VAL A 337 -9.96 5.50 -7.39
N TYR A 338 -9.90 5.29 -8.71
CA TYR A 338 -8.62 5.04 -9.39
C TYR A 338 -8.14 6.18 -10.28
N ASP A 339 -9.06 6.86 -10.97
CA ASP A 339 -8.69 7.82 -12.02
C ASP A 339 -8.59 9.25 -11.46
N ALA A 340 -9.46 9.59 -10.50
CA ALA A 340 -9.46 10.88 -9.84
C ALA A 340 -8.24 11.08 -8.93
N ARG A 341 -7.87 12.35 -8.73
CA ARG A 341 -6.78 12.79 -7.83
C ARG A 341 -7.29 13.85 -6.87
N PRO A 342 -6.70 14.00 -5.68
CA PRO A 342 -7.18 14.97 -4.71
C PRO A 342 -7.06 16.40 -5.25
N ASP A 343 -8.15 17.16 -5.14
CA ASP A 343 -8.15 18.58 -5.45
C ASP A 343 -8.07 19.37 -4.13
N TRP A 344 -6.84 19.58 -3.66
CA TRP A 344 -6.58 20.29 -2.40
C TRP A 344 -6.86 21.79 -2.46
N SER A 345 -7.26 22.33 -3.62
CA SER A 345 -7.78 23.70 -3.70
C SER A 345 -9.22 23.82 -3.22
N LEU A 346 -9.93 22.68 -3.14
CA LEU A 346 -11.30 22.59 -2.66
C LEU A 346 -11.34 22.20 -1.18
N THR A 347 -12.34 22.73 -0.49
CA THR A 347 -12.61 22.42 0.91
C THR A 347 -14.06 21.96 1.07
N GLY A 348 -14.25 20.84 1.76
CA GLY A 348 -15.57 20.30 2.08
C GLY A 348 -15.83 20.28 3.59
N ARG A 349 -17.10 20.21 3.99
CA ARG A 349 -17.50 20.12 5.40
C ARG A 349 -17.28 18.70 5.95
N GLY A 350 -17.01 18.60 7.25
CA GLY A 350 -17.21 17.35 8.00
C GLY A 350 -16.27 16.20 7.64
N GLY A 351 -15.04 16.50 7.21
CA GLY A 351 -14.05 15.48 6.86
C GLY A 351 -14.32 14.76 5.53
N SER A 352 -15.13 15.37 4.65
CA SER A 352 -15.37 14.83 3.31
C SER A 352 -14.13 14.90 2.43
N VAL A 353 -14.00 13.95 1.50
CA VAL A 353 -12.90 13.91 0.53
C VAL A 353 -13.38 14.39 -0.84
N LEU A 354 -12.55 15.19 -1.51
CA LEU A 354 -12.83 15.78 -2.81
C LEU A 354 -11.72 15.37 -3.80
N LEU A 355 -12.09 14.58 -4.81
CA LEU A 355 -11.20 14.16 -5.87
C LEU A 355 -11.69 14.72 -7.20
N ARG A 356 -10.78 15.04 -8.12
CA ARG A 356 -11.09 15.57 -9.45
C ARG A 356 -10.50 14.70 -10.56
N GLN A 357 -11.24 14.56 -11.64
CA GLN A 357 -10.79 14.01 -12.91
C GLN A 357 -11.32 14.92 -14.03
N GLY A 358 -10.44 15.72 -14.64
CA GLY A 358 -10.84 16.70 -15.66
C GLY A 358 -11.93 17.66 -15.13
N SER A 359 -13.07 17.69 -15.81
CA SER A 359 -14.24 18.51 -15.47
C SER A 359 -15.16 17.88 -14.43
N THR A 360 -14.85 16.71 -13.88
CA THR A 360 -15.69 16.00 -12.91
C THR A 360 -15.04 16.02 -11.52
N VAL A 361 -15.81 16.37 -10.50
CA VAL A 361 -15.42 16.29 -9.08
C VAL A 361 -16.25 15.22 -8.38
N TYR A 362 -15.59 14.40 -7.58
CA TYR A 362 -16.16 13.34 -6.76
C TYR A 362 -16.10 13.77 -5.30
N HIS A 363 -17.26 13.91 -4.67
CA HIS A 363 -17.38 14.27 -3.27
C HIS A 363 -17.79 13.05 -2.45
N PHE A 364 -16.85 12.53 -1.66
CA PHE A 364 -17.06 11.41 -0.74
C PHE A 364 -17.67 11.96 0.54
N VAL A 365 -18.98 11.75 0.69
CA VAL A 365 -19.75 12.24 1.84
C VAL A 365 -19.78 11.14 2.92
N PRO A 366 -19.13 11.35 4.07
CA PRO A 366 -19.17 10.39 5.17
C PRO A 366 -20.52 10.44 5.89
N GLN A 367 -20.87 9.36 6.58
CA GLN A 367 -21.97 9.34 7.57
C GLN A 367 -23.34 9.77 7.02
N VAL A 368 -23.60 9.54 5.73
CA VAL A 368 -24.94 9.74 5.16
C VAL A 368 -25.92 8.78 5.84
N ARG A 369 -27.06 9.33 6.28
CA ARG A 369 -28.08 8.58 7.03
C ARG A 369 -28.88 7.67 6.11
N ILE A 370 -29.48 6.62 6.67
CA ILE A 370 -30.47 5.79 5.98
C ILE A 370 -31.85 6.46 6.12
N LYS A 371 -32.63 6.50 5.05
CA LYS A 371 -34.02 6.95 5.08
C LYS A 371 -34.81 5.99 5.95
N GLY A 372 -35.38 6.50 7.04
CA GLY A 372 -36.13 5.70 8.01
C GLY A 372 -37.20 6.52 8.71
N ASN A 373 -38.14 5.82 9.35
CA ASN A 373 -39.15 6.45 10.21
C ASN A 373 -38.44 7.14 11.40
N THR A 374 -38.84 8.37 11.71
CA THR A 374 -38.31 9.19 12.81
C THR A 374 -38.41 8.53 14.18
N HIS A 375 -39.29 7.53 14.35
CA HIS A 375 -39.43 6.74 15.59
C HIS A 375 -38.41 5.59 15.74
N LEU A 376 -37.70 5.21 14.67
CA LEU A 376 -36.78 4.07 14.65
C LEU A 376 -35.32 4.48 14.37
N ALA A 377 -35.09 5.69 13.87
CA ALA A 377 -33.75 6.23 13.61
C ALA A 377 -33.35 7.19 14.74
N ASN A 378 -32.55 6.70 15.70
CA ASN A 378 -32.05 7.50 16.82
C ASN A 378 -31.16 8.67 16.34
N GLY A 379 -31.52 9.90 16.72
CA GLY A 379 -30.62 11.07 16.70
C GLY A 379 -31.22 12.34 16.12
N GLU A 380 -31.11 13.44 16.87
CA GLU A 380 -31.44 14.81 16.45
C GLU A 380 -30.85 15.14 15.05
N PRO A 381 -31.57 15.88 14.19
CA PRO A 381 -31.21 16.05 12.78
C PRO A 381 -29.91 16.85 12.58
N GLY A 382 -28.99 16.29 11.78
CA GLY A 382 -28.14 17.12 10.94
C GLY A 382 -28.86 17.27 9.59
N ASP A 383 -29.00 18.47 9.07
CA ASP A 383 -29.80 18.86 7.89
C ASP A 383 -29.36 18.25 6.53
N GLY A 384 -28.40 17.31 6.54
CA GLY A 384 -27.79 16.77 5.33
C GLY A 384 -27.00 17.81 4.54
N LEU A 385 -26.85 19.04 5.04
CA LEU A 385 -26.30 20.15 4.29
C LEU A 385 -24.79 19.98 4.09
N GLN A 386 -24.40 19.91 2.82
CA GLN A 386 -23.04 19.83 2.34
C GLN A 386 -22.62 21.17 1.72
N THR A 387 -21.36 21.52 1.93
CA THR A 387 -20.75 22.70 1.33
C THR A 387 -19.40 22.36 0.75
N ILE A 388 -19.14 22.83 -0.46
CA ILE A 388 -17.82 22.80 -1.11
C ILE A 388 -17.43 24.25 -1.40
N ALA A 389 -16.21 24.64 -1.06
CA ALA A 389 -15.66 25.96 -1.35
C ALA A 389 -14.32 25.86 -2.05
N GLY A 390 -14.07 26.76 -3.01
CA GLY A 390 -12.83 26.85 -3.80
C GLY A 390 -13.12 26.99 -5.30
N PRO A 391 -12.08 26.93 -6.16
CA PRO A 391 -12.20 27.16 -7.59
C PRO A 391 -12.83 25.95 -8.31
N LEU A 392 -14.09 25.66 -8.01
CA LEU A 392 -14.79 24.47 -8.51
C LEU A 392 -15.04 24.53 -10.02
N GLY A 393 -15.24 25.72 -10.57
CA GLY A 393 -15.84 25.93 -11.89
C GLY A 393 -17.37 25.96 -11.80
N ARG A 394 -18.06 26.35 -12.89
CA ARG A 394 -19.52 26.40 -12.92
C ARG A 394 -20.08 24.98 -12.89
N VAL A 395 -20.85 24.63 -11.87
CA VAL A 395 -21.49 23.31 -11.77
C VAL A 395 -22.67 23.23 -12.76
N SER A 396 -22.65 22.21 -13.61
CA SER A 396 -23.69 21.97 -14.62
C SER A 396 -24.65 20.86 -14.21
N ALA A 397 -24.19 19.87 -13.45
CA ALA A 397 -25.02 18.77 -12.95
C ALA A 397 -24.42 18.14 -11.68
N MET A 398 -25.28 17.58 -10.83
CA MET A 398 -24.88 16.76 -9.69
C MET A 398 -25.78 15.53 -9.57
N ARG A 399 -25.20 14.38 -9.26
CA ARG A 399 -25.93 13.13 -9.03
C ARG A 399 -25.19 12.22 -8.07
N TRP A 400 -25.90 11.29 -7.43
CA TRP A 400 -25.25 10.23 -6.67
C TRP A 400 -24.72 9.11 -7.58
N ALA A 401 -23.54 8.58 -7.24
CA ALA A 401 -22.92 7.50 -7.99
C ALA A 401 -23.65 6.15 -7.83
N ASP A 402 -24.28 5.91 -6.69
CA ASP A 402 -24.89 4.62 -6.34
C ASP A 402 -26.20 4.34 -7.11
N ASN A 403 -27.01 5.37 -7.34
CA ASN A 403 -28.34 5.22 -7.95
C ASN A 403 -28.66 6.25 -9.04
N GLY A 404 -27.75 7.17 -9.35
CA GLY A 404 -27.95 8.21 -10.37
C GLY A 404 -28.95 9.32 -9.98
N GLU A 405 -29.42 9.34 -8.74
CA GLU A 405 -30.38 10.34 -8.24
C GLU A 405 -29.80 11.76 -8.39
N PRO A 406 -30.49 12.67 -9.10
CA PRO A 406 -30.06 14.05 -9.23
C PRO A 406 -30.04 14.78 -7.89
N LEU A 407 -28.99 15.57 -7.66
CA LEU A 407 -28.84 16.39 -6.47
C LEU A 407 -29.17 17.85 -6.80
N SER A 408 -30.08 18.44 -6.05
CA SER A 408 -30.35 19.88 -6.13
C SER A 408 -29.26 20.66 -5.40
N PHE A 409 -28.74 21.70 -6.03
CA PHE A 409 -27.66 22.52 -5.48
C PHE A 409 -27.88 24.00 -5.79
N THR A 410 -27.23 24.84 -4.99
CA THR A 410 -27.05 26.27 -5.24
C THR A 410 -25.56 26.55 -5.30
N GLN A 411 -25.12 27.28 -6.32
CA GLN A 411 -23.76 27.77 -6.42
C GLN A 411 -23.75 29.30 -6.43
N ASP A 412 -22.99 29.89 -5.51
CA ASP A 412 -22.73 31.32 -5.44
C ASP A 412 -21.22 31.56 -5.46
N GLY A 413 -20.71 32.06 -6.59
CA GLY A 413 -19.28 32.16 -6.86
C GLY A 413 -18.55 30.82 -6.67
N GLU A 414 -17.55 30.82 -5.79
CA GLU A 414 -16.72 29.66 -5.44
C GLU A 414 -17.34 28.73 -4.40
N ARG A 415 -18.60 28.97 -3.99
CA ARG A 415 -19.28 28.18 -2.97
C ARG A 415 -20.44 27.39 -3.56
N LEU A 416 -20.39 26.08 -3.41
CA LEU A 416 -21.47 25.15 -3.72
C LEU A 416 -22.13 24.67 -2.42
N VAL A 417 -23.46 24.65 -2.41
CA VAL A 417 -24.26 24.15 -1.30
C VAL A 417 -25.30 23.18 -1.85
N TYR A 418 -25.44 22.00 -1.24
CA TYR A 418 -26.48 21.04 -1.58
C TYR A 418 -26.90 20.25 -0.33
N SER A 419 -28.09 19.67 -0.34
CA SER A 419 -28.53 18.75 0.72
C SER A 419 -28.28 17.31 0.27
N ALA A 420 -27.45 16.58 1.01
CA ALA A 420 -27.22 15.17 0.77
C ALA A 420 -28.49 14.38 1.12
N THR A 421 -29.15 13.83 0.11
CA THR A 421 -30.29 12.94 0.35
C THR A 421 -29.82 11.66 1.07
N PRO A 422 -30.63 11.12 1.99
CA PRO A 422 -30.27 9.91 2.73
C PRO A 422 -30.24 8.70 1.79
N TYR A 423 -29.54 7.64 2.21
CA TYR A 423 -29.61 6.36 1.53
C TYR A 423 -31.04 5.82 1.48
N PRO A 424 -31.44 5.11 0.41
CA PRO A 424 -32.63 4.29 0.42
C PRO A 424 -32.61 3.29 1.59
N TYR A 425 -33.78 2.94 2.13
CA TYR A 425 -33.87 1.93 3.18
C TYR A 425 -33.25 0.61 2.69
N GLY A 426 -32.41 -0.01 3.53
CA GLY A 426 -31.63 -1.20 3.17
C GLY A 426 -30.27 -0.93 2.49
N SER A 427 -29.86 0.34 2.36
CA SER A 427 -28.56 0.73 1.79
C SER A 427 -27.69 1.48 2.80
N GLN A 428 -26.43 1.09 2.92
CA GLN A 428 -25.38 1.84 3.61
C GLN A 428 -24.04 1.51 2.94
N LEU A 429 -23.43 2.51 2.32
CA LEU A 429 -22.23 2.35 1.50
C LEU A 429 -20.99 2.96 2.16
N ILE A 430 -21.06 3.35 3.44
CA ILE A 430 -20.00 3.98 4.25
C ILE A 430 -19.72 5.43 3.79
N TYR A 431 -19.34 5.60 2.53
CA TYR A 431 -19.31 6.87 1.82
C TYR A 431 -20.32 6.85 0.68
N ARG A 432 -21.15 7.91 0.60
CA ARG A 432 -21.94 8.16 -0.60
C ARG A 432 -21.18 9.14 -1.47
N ILE A 433 -21.01 8.82 -2.75
CA ILE A 433 -20.16 9.60 -3.67
C ILE A 433 -21.06 10.45 -4.56
N ALA A 434 -21.01 11.78 -4.40
CA ALA A 434 -21.65 12.70 -5.33
C ALA A 434 -20.71 12.98 -6.51
N ILE A 435 -21.23 12.82 -7.72
CA ILE A 435 -20.56 13.17 -8.98
C ILE A 435 -21.02 14.57 -9.38
N ILE A 436 -20.07 15.48 -9.53
CA ILE A 436 -20.28 16.90 -9.78
C ILE A 436 -19.62 17.24 -11.12
N GLU A 437 -20.44 17.55 -12.12
CA GLU A 437 -19.94 17.97 -13.44
C GLU A 437 -19.75 19.50 -13.45
N THR A 438 -18.60 19.94 -13.94
CA THR A 438 -18.22 21.36 -14.04
C THR A 438 -18.03 21.73 -15.51
N ALA A 439 -18.34 22.98 -15.87
CA ALA A 439 -18.31 23.50 -17.24
C ALA A 439 -17.04 24.29 -17.55
#